data_AF-A0A9P4N3K4-F1
#
_entry.id   AF-A0A9P4N3K4-F1
#
_cell.length_a   1.000
_cell.length_b   1.000
_cell.length_c   1.000
_cell.angle_alpha   90.00
_cell.angle_beta   90.00
_cell.angle_gamma   90.00
#
_symmetry.space_group_name_H-M   'P 1'
#
loop_
_entity.id
_entity.type
_entity.pdbx_description
1 polymer ?
#
loop_
_entity_poly.entity_id
_entity_poly.type
_entity_poly.pdbx_seq_one_letter_code
_entity_poly.pdbx_strand_id
1 'polypeptide(L)'
;MVTKKKRTRVWTSEDRAAHRVFEKSRREAFNDSLIDLARRVPSLAGTRRLNKHLIVNHSIARLHSQRQLCLSAANELSHLIHERDELLAEVNQWRSASGAPFTPRQARPVGKHLQTL
;
A
#
# COMPACT_ATOMS: atom_id res chain seq x y z
N MET A 1 25.74 6.58 -52.88
CA MET A 1 25.19 7.25 -51.68
C MET A 1 26.27 7.27 -50.61
N VAL A 2 26.86 8.43 -50.29
CA VAL A 2 27.90 8.53 -49.24
C VAL A 2 27.22 8.53 -47.88
N THR A 3 27.37 7.45 -47.12
CA THR A 3 26.83 7.35 -45.76
C THR A 3 27.61 8.29 -44.83
N LYS A 4 26.94 9.33 -44.33
CA LYS A 4 27.51 10.32 -43.41
C LYS A 4 27.92 9.62 -42.11
N LYS A 5 29.23 9.53 -41.83
CA LYS A 5 29.77 8.94 -40.59
C LYS A 5 29.17 9.67 -39.38
N LYS A 6 28.55 8.94 -38.45
CA LYS A 6 28.05 9.51 -37.18
C LYS A 6 29.22 10.16 -36.44
N ARG A 7 29.09 11.43 -36.07
CA ARG A 7 30.09 12.13 -35.24
C ARG A 7 30.13 11.47 -33.86
N THR A 8 31.23 10.81 -33.54
CA THR A 8 31.46 10.30 -32.19
C THR A 8 31.83 11.47 -31.30
N ARG A 9 31.05 11.73 -30.25
CA ARG A 9 31.37 12.77 -29.26
C ARG A 9 32.64 12.37 -28.50
N VAL A 10 33.63 13.25 -28.49
CA VAL A 10 34.82 13.09 -27.65
C VAL A 10 34.48 13.61 -26.26
N TRP A 11 34.50 12.72 -25.27
CA TRP A 11 34.23 13.09 -23.88
C TRP A 11 35.47 13.75 -23.27
N THR A 12 35.31 14.98 -22.78
CA THR A 12 36.38 15.71 -22.08
C THR A 12 36.58 15.17 -20.67
N SER A 13 37.69 15.55 -20.02
CA SER A 13 37.92 15.27 -18.60
C SER A 13 36.84 15.92 -17.72
N GLU A 14 36.41 17.12 -18.07
CA GLU A 14 35.36 17.87 -17.40
C GLU A 14 33.99 17.19 -17.53
N ASP A 15 33.63 16.72 -18.73
CA ASP A 15 32.40 15.92 -18.93
C ASP A 15 32.39 14.67 -18.04
N ARG A 16 33.53 13.98 -17.93
CA ARG A 16 33.67 12.80 -17.05
C ARG A 16 33.56 13.17 -15.57
N ALA A 17 34.12 14.31 -15.17
CA ALA A 17 34.03 14.80 -13.79
C ALA A 17 32.58 15.13 -13.42
N ALA A 18 31.88 15.91 -14.26
CA ALA A 18 30.46 16.23 -14.08
C ALA A 18 29.59 14.96 -14.01
N HIS A 19 29.82 13.99 -14.89
CA HIS A 19 29.10 12.72 -14.87
C HIS A 19 29.33 11.94 -13.57
N ARG A 20 30.56 11.92 -13.02
CA ARG A 20 30.86 11.24 -11.75
C ARG A 20 30.09 11.87 -10.59
N VAL A 21 30.02 13.20 -10.53
CA VAL A 21 29.28 13.93 -9.49
C VAL A 21 27.79 13.61 -9.60
N PHE A 22 27.22 13.69 -10.80
CA PHE A 22 25.82 13.36 -11.04
C PHE A 22 25.48 11.91 -10.64
N GLU A 23 26.28 10.96 -11.10
CA GLU A 23 26.07 9.55 -10.81
C GLU A 23 26.21 9.23 -9.31
N LYS A 24 27.13 9.90 -8.60
CA LYS A 24 27.26 9.78 -7.15
C LYS A 24 25.99 10.25 -6.46
N SER A 25 25.51 11.45 -6.78
CA SER A 25 24.27 12.01 -6.23
C SER A 25 23.06 11.10 -6.50
N ARG A 26 22.94 10.54 -7.72
CA ARG A 26 21.86 9.59 -8.04
C ARG A 26 21.90 8.33 -7.17
N ARG A 27 23.09 7.79 -6.88
CA ARG A 27 23.24 6.59 -6.03
C ARG A 27 22.95 6.88 -4.57
N GLU A 28 23.35 8.04 -4.07
CA GLU A 28 23.06 8.48 -2.71
C GLU A 28 21.55 8.61 -2.50
N ALA A 29 20.85 9.34 -3.39
CA ALA A 29 19.39 9.48 -3.33
C ALA A 29 18.65 8.13 -3.40
N PHE A 30 19.14 7.20 -4.22
CA PHE A 30 18.58 5.84 -4.29
C PHE A 30 18.81 5.06 -2.98
N ASN A 31 20.00 5.15 -2.38
CA ASN A 31 20.30 4.50 -1.12
C ASN A 31 19.47 5.08 0.03
N ASP A 32 19.26 6.39 0.07
CA ASP A 32 18.39 7.04 1.07
C ASP A 32 16.95 6.51 0.97
N SER A 33 16.45 6.38 -0.26
CA SER A 33 15.12 5.80 -0.51
C SER A 33 15.02 4.35 -0.03
N LEU A 34 16.07 3.54 -0.23
CA LEU A 34 16.11 2.16 0.27
C LEU A 34 16.14 2.10 1.81
N ILE A 35 16.85 3.03 2.46
CA ILE A 35 16.89 3.11 3.92
C ILE A 35 15.52 3.51 4.46
N ASP A 36 14.82 4.48 3.87
CA ASP A 36 13.46 4.83 4.28
C ASP A 36 12.50 3.65 4.12
N LEU A 37 12.59 2.95 2.99
CA LEU A 37 11.81 1.74 2.77
C LEU A 37 12.09 0.67 3.83
N ALA A 38 13.36 0.42 4.17
CA ALA A 38 13.73 -0.56 5.17
C ALA A 38 13.16 -0.23 6.56
N ARG A 39 13.13 1.05 6.96
CA ARG A 39 12.55 1.50 8.23
C ARG A 39 11.05 1.20 8.34
N ARG A 40 10.34 1.13 7.22
CA ARG A 40 8.90 0.81 7.16
C ARG A 40 8.61 -0.69 7.21
N VAL A 41 9.64 -1.53 7.19
CA VAL A 41 9.53 -2.99 7.16
C VAL A 41 9.95 -3.58 8.52
N PRO A 42 9.00 -3.98 9.39
CA PRO A 42 9.32 -4.44 10.74
C PRO A 42 10.26 -5.63 10.80
N SER A 43 10.19 -6.54 9.80
CA SER A 43 11.08 -7.70 9.73
C SER A 43 12.55 -7.35 9.50
N LEU A 44 12.86 -6.11 9.12
CA LEU A 44 14.22 -5.62 8.93
C LEU A 44 14.77 -4.84 10.14
N ALA A 45 13.95 -4.50 11.14
CA ALA A 45 14.34 -3.60 12.24
C ALA A 45 15.57 -4.06 13.05
N GLY A 46 15.79 -5.37 13.17
CA GLY A 46 16.96 -5.96 13.85
C GLY A 46 18.11 -6.37 12.93
N THR A 47 18.02 -6.11 11.63
CA THR A 47 19.00 -6.63 10.66
C THR A 47 20.26 -5.77 10.65
N ARG A 48 21.39 -6.35 11.09
CA ARG A 48 22.68 -5.63 11.20
C ARG A 48 23.28 -5.20 9.86
N ARG A 49 23.04 -5.95 8.77
CA ARG A 49 23.53 -5.63 7.42
C ARG A 49 22.39 -5.72 6.41
N LEU A 50 21.94 -4.56 5.96
CA LEU A 50 20.94 -4.46 4.90
C LEU A 50 21.64 -4.54 3.53
N ASN A 51 21.03 -5.27 2.61
CA ASN A 51 21.39 -5.24 1.20
C ASN A 51 20.14 -4.96 0.36
N LYS A 52 20.34 -4.50 -0.89
CA LYS A 52 19.25 -4.06 -1.77
C LYS A 52 18.18 -5.15 -1.98
N HIS A 53 18.64 -6.38 -2.22
CA HIS A 53 17.76 -7.52 -2.48
C HIS A 53 16.92 -7.90 -1.25
N LEU A 54 17.54 -7.89 -0.06
CA LEU A 54 16.86 -8.16 1.21
C LEU A 54 15.77 -7.13 1.47
N ILE A 55 16.08 -5.83 1.30
CA ILE A 55 15.09 -4.76 1.48
C ILE A 55 13.90 -5.00 0.56
N VAL A 56 14.15 -5.19 -0.74
CA VAL A 56 13.09 -5.39 -1.74
C VAL A 56 12.24 -6.62 -1.42
N ASN A 57 12.84 -7.77 -1.12
CA ASN A 57 12.09 -8.99 -0.86
C ASN A 57 11.22 -8.89 0.39
N HIS A 58 11.76 -8.35 1.48
CA HIS A 58 10.99 -8.17 2.70
C HIS A 58 9.89 -7.11 2.54
N SER A 59 10.11 -6.08 1.72
CA SER A 59 9.06 -5.12 1.35
C SER A 59 7.94 -5.78 0.54
N ILE A 60 8.26 -6.61 -0.45
CA ILE A 60 7.27 -7.36 -1.23
C ILE A 60 6.46 -8.28 -0.32
N ALA A 61 7.14 -9.06 0.54
CA ALA A 61 6.47 -9.93 1.50
C ALA A 61 5.53 -9.15 2.42
N ARG A 62 5.96 -8.00 2.94
CA ARG A 62 5.12 -7.12 3.77
C ARG A 62 3.89 -6.62 3.02
N LEU A 63 4.02 -6.21 1.76
CA LEU A 63 2.88 -5.77 0.95
C LEU A 63 1.87 -6.90 0.73
N HIS A 64 2.33 -8.12 0.48
CA HIS A 64 1.45 -9.29 0.41
C HIS A 64 0.73 -9.54 1.73
N SER A 65 1.46 -9.58 2.86
CA SER A 65 0.86 -9.76 4.18
C SER A 65 -0.16 -8.67 4.53
N GLN A 66 0.16 -7.41 4.25
CA GLN A 66 -0.74 -6.28 4.49
C GLN A 66 -2.01 -6.38 3.64
N ARG A 67 -1.88 -6.77 2.37
CA ARG A 67 -3.04 -6.99 1.49
C ARG A 67 -3.93 -8.11 2.02
N GLN A 68 -3.35 -9.24 2.41
CA GLN A 68 -4.12 -10.36 2.97
C GLN A 68 -4.84 -9.97 4.27
N LEU A 69 -4.16 -9.22 5.15
CA LEU A 69 -4.78 -8.69 6.37
C LEU A 69 -5.96 -7.76 6.05
N CYS A 70 -5.81 -6.84 5.10
CA CYS A 70 -6.89 -5.96 4.68
C CYS A 70 -8.09 -6.73 4.11
N LEU A 71 -7.84 -7.77 3.32
CA LEU A 71 -8.90 -8.62 2.76
C LEU A 71 -9.61 -9.44 3.86
N SER A 72 -8.87 -10.00 4.82
CA SER A 72 -9.46 -10.70 5.97
C SER A 72 -10.34 -9.77 6.79
N ALA A 73 -9.81 -8.60 7.16
CA ALA A 73 -10.54 -7.61 7.94
C ALA A 73 -11.78 -7.09 7.19
N ALA A 74 -11.70 -6.93 5.87
CA ALA A 74 -12.84 -6.58 5.03
C ALA A 74 -13.94 -7.66 5.10
N ASN A 75 -13.57 -8.93 4.93
CA ASN A 75 -14.52 -10.04 5.00
C ASN A 75 -15.17 -10.14 6.39
N GLU A 76 -14.37 -10.07 7.46
CA GLU A 76 -14.86 -10.08 8.84
C GLU A 76 -15.84 -8.92 9.09
N LEU A 77 -15.53 -7.73 8.60
CA LEU A 77 -16.40 -6.58 8.75
C LEU A 77 -17.70 -6.72 7.95
N SER A 78 -17.66 -7.30 6.75
CA SER A 78 -18.86 -7.63 5.98
C SER A 78 -19.77 -8.60 6.73
N HIS A 79 -19.21 -9.62 7.39
CA HIS A 79 -19.97 -10.52 8.25
C HIS A 79 -20.62 -9.80 9.43
N LEU A 80 -19.88 -8.92 10.12
CA LEU A 80 -20.43 -8.13 11.22
C LEU A 80 -21.54 -7.17 10.77
N ILE A 81 -21.41 -6.58 9.58
CA ILE A 81 -22.45 -5.72 8.99
C ILE A 81 -23.71 -6.54 8.71
N HIS A 82 -23.55 -7.73 8.14
CA HIS A 82 -24.65 -8.63 7.85
C HIS A 82 -25.38 -9.06 9.12
N GLU A 83 -24.65 -9.55 10.13
CA GLU A 83 -25.21 -9.93 11.43
C GLU A 83 -25.94 -8.75 12.11
N ARG A 84 -25.35 -7.54 12.04
CA ARG A 84 -26.00 -6.32 12.51
C ARG A 84 -27.31 -6.06 11.80
N ASP A 85 -27.36 -6.22 10.48
CA ASP A 85 -28.56 -5.98 9.67
C ASP A 85 -29.66 -7.01 10.00
N GLU A 86 -29.29 -8.28 10.18
CA GLU A 86 -30.20 -9.34 10.63
C GLU A 86 -30.81 -9.03 12.01
N LEU A 87 -29.97 -8.73 13.01
CA LEU A 87 -30.40 -8.37 14.36
C LEU A 87 -31.28 -7.11 14.36
N LEU A 88 -30.96 -6.13 13.50
CA LEU A 88 -31.75 -4.92 13.39
C LEU A 88 -33.14 -5.21 12.80
N ALA A 89 -33.22 -6.09 11.81
CA ALA A 89 -34.48 -6.53 11.22
C ALA A 89 -35.34 -7.29 12.24
N GLU A 90 -34.76 -8.23 12.98
CA GLU A 90 -35.44 -9.01 14.02
C GLU A 90 -36.00 -8.10 15.12
N VAL A 91 -35.17 -7.19 15.65
CA VAL A 91 -35.61 -6.25 16.69
C VAL A 91 -36.69 -5.31 16.16
N ASN A 92 -36.59 -4.85 14.91
CA ASN A 92 -37.63 -4.03 14.30
C ASN A 92 -38.94 -4.82 14.12
N GLN A 93 -38.87 -6.11 13.80
CA GLN A 93 -40.04 -7.00 13.72
C GLN A 93 -40.70 -7.20 15.09
N TRP A 94 -39.92 -7.36 16.17
CA TRP A 94 -40.49 -7.45 17.51
C TRP A 94 -41.15 -6.15 17.97
N ARG A 95 -40.58 -4.99 17.62
CA ARG A 95 -41.19 -3.69 17.93
C ARG A 95 -42.46 -3.43 17.13
N SER A 96 -42.54 -3.89 15.88
CA SER A 96 -43.79 -3.75 15.12
C SER A 96 -44.89 -4.66 15.68
N ALA A 97 -44.53 -5.82 16.22
CA ALA A 97 -45.47 -6.75 16.85
C ALA A 97 -46.00 -6.28 18.22
N SER A 98 -45.38 -5.30 18.88
CA SER A 98 -45.76 -4.87 20.24
C SER A 98 -46.97 -3.92 20.30
N GLY A 99 -47.62 -3.62 19.17
CA GLY A 99 -48.88 -2.85 19.11
C GLY A 99 -48.76 -1.33 19.38
N ALA A 100 -47.55 -0.83 19.64
CA ALA A 100 -47.27 0.59 19.81
C ALA A 100 -46.88 1.25 18.47
N PRO A 101 -47.12 2.57 18.28
CA PRO A 101 -46.59 3.29 17.13
C PRO A 101 -45.06 3.15 17.06
N PHE A 102 -44.58 2.62 15.93
CA PHE A 102 -43.18 2.23 15.77
C PHE A 102 -42.60 2.78 14.48
N THR A 103 -41.37 3.30 14.55
CA THR A 103 -40.54 3.68 13.40
C THR A 103 -39.33 2.76 13.30
N PRO A 104 -39.14 2.05 12.15
CA PRO A 104 -38.00 1.18 11.94
C PRO A 104 -36.68 1.89 12.14
N ARG A 105 -35.82 1.35 13.03
CA ARG A 105 -34.46 1.86 13.18
C ARG A 105 -33.66 1.43 11.96
N GLN A 106 -32.96 2.38 11.36
CA GLN A 106 -32.07 2.15 10.23
C GLN A 106 -30.62 2.03 10.68
N ALA A 107 -29.87 1.19 9.98
CA ALA A 107 -28.44 1.07 10.10
C ALA A 107 -27.75 2.41 9.79
N ARG A 108 -26.70 2.75 10.53
CA ARG A 108 -25.83 3.88 10.13
C ARG A 108 -25.11 3.50 8.83
N PRO A 109 -25.00 4.43 7.87
CA PRO A 109 -24.34 4.17 6.61
C PRO A 109 -22.87 3.87 6.86
N VAL A 110 -22.40 2.78 6.26
CA VAL A 110 -20.99 2.39 6.29
C VAL A 110 -20.24 3.26 5.27
N GLY A 111 -19.01 3.67 5.60
CA GLY A 111 -18.18 4.51 4.73
C GLY A 111 -17.94 3.88 3.35
N LYS A 112 -17.84 4.72 2.31
CA LYS A 112 -17.80 4.31 0.88
C LYS A 112 -16.83 3.17 0.55
N HIS A 113 -15.69 3.11 1.23
CA HIS A 113 -14.65 2.10 0.99
C HIS A 113 -15.08 0.66 1.35
N LEU A 114 -16.07 0.51 2.23
CA LEU A 114 -16.64 -0.78 2.62
C LEU A 114 -17.83 -1.18 1.75
N GLN A 115 -18.33 -0.28 0.90
CA GLN A 115 -19.39 -0.57 -0.08
C GLN A 115 -18.82 -1.16 -1.39
N THR A 116 -17.51 -1.04 -1.59
CA THR A 116 -16.80 -1.44 -2.82
C THR A 116 -15.88 -2.65 -2.64
N LEU A 117 -15.87 -3.26 -1.46
CA LEU A 117 -15.19 -4.53 -1.20
C LEU A 117 -16.12 -5.70 -1.55
#